data_AF-A0A966KSC0-F1
#
_entry.id   AF-A0A966KSC0-F1
#
_cell.length_a   1.000
_cell.length_b   1.000
_cell.length_c   1.000
_cell.angle_alpha   90.00
_cell.angle_beta   90.00
_cell.angle_gamma   90.00
#
_symmetry.space_group_name_H-M   'P 1'
#
loop_
_entity.id
_entity.type
_entity.pdbx_description
1 polymer ?
#
loop_
_entity_poly.entity_id
_entity_poly.type
_entity_poly.pdbx_seq_one_letter_code
_entity_poly.pdbx_strand_id
1 'polypeptide(L)'
;TDQVGGPVDADLNNYQAFINFNEWEDVDGDGQIVIGAEQWPGCLNPITECANSSWYVWTVAFPLGMGVYDTTNDGDYVVTPMMAGEPVVEIL
;
A
#
# COMPACT_ATOMS: atom_id res chain seq x y z
N THR A 1 3.28 20.82 -10.17
CA THR A 1 3.38 19.36 -10.30
C THR A 1 4.32 18.93 -9.22
N ASP A 2 3.93 17.93 -8.46
CA ASP A 2 4.71 17.36 -7.36
C ASP A 2 6.08 16.87 -7.83
N GLN A 3 7.07 16.88 -6.94
CA GLN A 3 8.42 16.38 -7.17
C GLN A 3 8.84 15.44 -6.05
N VAL A 4 8.79 14.14 -6.33
CA VAL A 4 9.21 13.09 -5.41
C VAL A 4 10.52 12.44 -5.84
N GLY A 5 11.36 12.11 -4.87
CA GLY A 5 12.62 11.40 -5.02
C GLY A 5 12.72 10.19 -4.10
N GLY A 6 13.92 9.64 -3.95
CA GLY A 6 14.16 8.45 -3.13
C GLY A 6 13.75 7.14 -3.82
N PRO A 7 13.33 6.11 -3.05
CA PRO A 7 13.09 4.76 -3.56
C PRO A 7 11.71 4.58 -4.25
N VAL A 8 11.30 5.55 -5.07
CA VAL A 8 9.97 5.57 -5.73
C VAL A 8 9.71 4.30 -6.56
N ASP A 9 10.77 3.76 -7.17
CA ASP A 9 10.71 2.57 -8.03
C ASP A 9 11.23 1.29 -7.33
N ALA A 10 11.46 1.33 -6.02
CA ALA A 10 12.11 0.23 -5.31
C ALA A 10 11.20 -0.99 -5.11
N ASP A 11 9.88 -0.79 -5.03
CA ASP A 11 8.90 -1.82 -4.67
C ASP A 11 7.88 -2.14 -5.78
N LEU A 12 8.26 -1.95 -7.05
CA LEU A 12 7.35 -2.10 -8.19
C LEU A 12 6.84 -3.53 -8.44
N ASN A 13 7.51 -4.55 -7.91
CA ASN A 13 7.09 -5.95 -8.02
C ASN A 13 6.21 -6.40 -6.83
N ASN A 14 6.01 -5.56 -5.83
CA ASN A 14 5.05 -5.86 -4.78
C ASN A 14 3.61 -5.74 -5.33
N TYR A 15 2.64 -6.38 -4.68
CA TYR A 15 1.24 -6.20 -5.06
C TYR A 15 0.68 -4.85 -4.56
N GLN A 16 1.24 -4.29 -3.50
CA GLN A 16 0.80 -3.06 -2.82
C GLN A 16 1.52 -1.80 -3.38
N ALA A 17 1.04 -1.33 -4.54
CA ALA A 17 1.58 -0.12 -5.15
C ALA A 17 1.66 1.04 -4.14
N PHE A 18 2.79 1.77 -4.14
CA PHE A 18 3.06 2.91 -3.26
C PHE A 18 3.17 2.60 -1.76
N ILE A 19 3.32 1.34 -1.33
CA ILE A 19 3.46 1.02 0.11
C ILE A 19 4.60 1.79 0.80
N ASN A 20 5.65 2.14 0.05
CA ASN A 20 6.85 2.78 0.55
C ASN A 20 6.85 4.31 0.42
N PHE A 21 5.70 4.97 0.19
CA PHE A 21 5.67 6.43 0.06
C PHE A 21 6.16 7.17 1.32
N ASN A 22 6.18 6.49 2.47
CA ASN A 22 6.79 6.99 3.71
C ASN A 22 8.32 7.13 3.64
N GLU A 23 8.94 6.55 2.62
CA GLU A 23 10.39 6.60 2.37
C GLU A 23 10.75 7.59 1.25
N TRP A 24 9.74 8.18 0.59
CA TRP A 24 9.96 9.11 -0.51
C TRP A 24 10.50 10.43 0.00
N GLU A 25 11.31 11.06 -0.84
CA GLU A 25 11.86 12.39 -0.57
C GLU A 25 10.97 13.45 -1.22
N ASP A 26 10.53 14.42 -0.42
CA ASP A 26 9.93 15.66 -0.91
C ASP A 26 11.04 16.57 -1.46
N VAL A 27 11.15 16.63 -2.79
CA VAL A 27 12.27 17.30 -3.49
C VAL A 27 12.05 18.81 -3.57
N ASP A 28 10.79 19.27 -3.61
CA ASP A 28 10.47 20.69 -3.73
C ASP A 28 10.19 21.37 -2.37
N GLY A 29 10.08 20.58 -1.30
CA GLY A 29 10.11 21.02 0.09
C GLY A 29 8.79 21.64 0.57
N ASP A 30 7.67 21.29 -0.08
CA ASP A 30 6.34 21.81 0.26
C ASP A 30 5.63 21.02 1.39
N GLY A 31 6.21 19.89 1.79
CA GLY A 31 5.73 19.01 2.85
C GLY A 31 4.53 18.15 2.45
N GLN A 32 4.30 17.97 1.14
CA GLN A 32 3.16 17.24 0.60
C GLN A 32 3.60 16.20 -0.43
N ILE A 33 2.74 15.21 -0.65
CA ILE A 33 2.79 14.33 -1.82
C ILE A 33 1.43 14.47 -2.49
N VAL A 34 1.41 14.82 -3.78
CA VAL A 34 0.17 15.08 -4.53
C VAL A 34 -0.08 13.97 -5.53
N ILE A 35 -1.04 13.10 -5.19
CA ILE A 35 -1.44 11.98 -6.04
C ILE A 35 -2.69 12.36 -6.84
N GLY A 36 -2.58 12.30 -8.17
CA GLY A 36 -3.72 12.46 -9.06
C GLY A 36 -4.65 11.24 -9.01
N ALA A 37 -5.93 11.47 -8.73
CA ALA A 37 -6.95 10.43 -8.69
C ALA A 37 -7.98 10.60 -9.81
N GLU A 38 -8.35 9.50 -10.48
CA GLU A 38 -9.31 9.52 -11.60
C GLU A 38 -10.74 9.90 -11.16
N GLN A 39 -11.13 9.54 -9.94
CA GLN A 39 -12.48 9.80 -9.42
C GLN A 39 -12.50 9.83 -7.89
N TRP A 40 -13.38 10.66 -7.32
CA TRP A 40 -13.69 10.56 -5.90
C TRP A 40 -14.50 9.27 -5.65
N PRO A 41 -14.18 8.49 -4.61
CA PRO A 41 -14.94 7.28 -4.29
C PRO A 41 -16.38 7.65 -3.93
N GLY A 42 -17.33 7.21 -4.75
CA GLY A 42 -18.78 7.39 -4.53
C GLY A 42 -19.38 6.39 -3.54
N CYS A 43 -18.63 6.01 -2.51
CA CYS A 43 -18.96 4.89 -1.61
C CYS A 43 -19.11 5.40 -0.17
N LEU A 44 -20.03 4.78 0.56
CA LEU A 44 -20.31 5.11 1.96
C LEU A 44 -19.23 4.55 2.88
N ASN A 45 -18.73 3.36 2.56
CA ASN A 45 -17.66 2.71 3.32
C ASN A 45 -16.41 2.51 2.45
N PRO A 46 -15.31 3.20 2.78
CA PRO A 46 -14.13 3.13 1.95
C PRO A 46 -13.39 1.80 2.02
N ILE A 47 -13.53 1.05 3.11
CA ILE A 47 -12.89 -0.25 3.28
C ILE A 47 -13.62 -1.34 2.49
N THR A 48 -14.96 -1.31 2.44
CA THR A 48 -15.75 -2.41 1.85
C THR A 48 -16.29 -2.13 0.46
N GLU A 49 -16.38 -0.87 0.04
CA GLU A 49 -17.10 -0.47 -1.18
C GLU A 49 -16.28 0.41 -2.13
N CYS A 50 -15.17 1.00 -1.67
CA CYS A 50 -14.30 1.83 -2.52
C CYS A 50 -13.22 1.05 -3.26
N ALA A 51 -13.34 -0.28 -3.37
CA ALA A 51 -12.43 -1.10 -4.18
C ALA A 51 -12.40 -0.68 -5.67
N ASN A 52 -13.48 -0.06 -6.17
CA ASN A 52 -13.53 0.49 -7.54
C ASN A 52 -12.73 1.81 -7.69
N SER A 53 -12.27 2.41 -6.60
CA SER A 53 -11.34 3.54 -6.59
C SER A 53 -9.94 3.04 -6.27
N SER A 54 -9.23 2.58 -7.30
CA SER A 54 -7.89 2.00 -7.17
C SER A 54 -6.92 2.90 -6.39
N TRP A 55 -6.95 4.22 -6.61
CA TRP A 55 -6.11 5.17 -5.87
C TRP A 55 -6.28 5.02 -4.35
N TYR A 56 -7.51 4.89 -3.85
CA TYR A 56 -7.77 4.77 -2.41
C TYR A 56 -7.20 3.46 -1.87
N VAL A 57 -7.36 2.38 -2.62
CA VAL A 57 -6.87 1.05 -2.24
C VAL A 57 -5.34 1.09 -2.06
N TRP A 58 -4.61 1.65 -3.02
CA TRP A 58 -3.15 1.67 -3.03
C TRP A 58 -2.54 2.68 -2.05
N THR A 59 -3.12 3.87 -1.92
CA THR A 59 -2.50 4.96 -1.15
C THR A 59 -3.05 5.12 0.26
N VAL A 60 -4.15 4.45 0.59
CA VAL A 60 -4.82 4.56 1.90
C VAL A 60 -5.14 3.21 2.51
N ALA A 61 -5.86 2.34 1.80
CA ALA A 61 -6.37 1.10 2.39
C ALA A 61 -5.26 0.11 2.76
N PHE A 62 -4.35 -0.19 1.82
CA PHE A 62 -3.25 -1.13 2.09
C PHE A 62 -2.22 -0.60 3.11
N PRO A 63 -1.75 0.65 3.02
CA PRO A 63 -0.83 1.21 4.02
C PRO A 63 -1.40 1.27 5.44
N LEU A 64 -2.72 1.45 5.60
CA LEU A 64 -3.37 1.55 6.92
C LEU A 64 -3.94 0.22 7.41
N GLY A 65 -4.33 -0.66 6.50
CA GLY A 65 -4.91 -1.96 6.80
C GLY A 65 -3.82 -3.01 6.99
N MET A 66 -3.47 -3.33 8.24
CA MET A 66 -2.54 -4.43 8.50
C MET A 66 -3.13 -5.76 8.02
N GLY A 67 -2.47 -6.38 7.05
CA GLY A 67 -2.74 -7.74 6.59
C GLY A 67 -2.10 -8.78 7.52
N VAL A 68 -2.51 -10.05 7.39
CA VAL A 68 -1.81 -11.19 8.04
C VAL A 68 -0.48 -11.52 7.34
N TYR A 69 -0.34 -11.08 6.09
CA TYR A 69 0.85 -11.17 5.26
C TYR A 69 1.15 -9.82 4.62
N ASP A 70 2.44 -9.47 4.57
CA ASP A 70 2.98 -8.43 3.69
C ASP A 70 3.59 -9.06 2.44
N THR A 71 3.65 -8.28 1.36
CA THR A 71 4.30 -8.68 0.11
C THR A 71 5.60 -7.91 -0.06
N THR A 72 6.68 -8.62 -0.36
CA THR A 72 7.99 -8.02 -0.65
C THR A 72 8.15 -7.72 -2.14
N ASN A 73 9.15 -6.90 -2.49
CA ASN A 73 9.51 -6.65 -3.88
C ASN A 73 10.08 -7.88 -4.61
N ASP A 74 10.51 -8.90 -3.88
CA ASP A 74 10.92 -10.19 -4.46
C ASP A 74 9.72 -11.09 -4.80
N GLY A 75 8.49 -10.64 -4.49
CA GLY A 75 7.26 -11.39 -4.72
C GLY A 75 6.93 -12.41 -3.63
N ASP A 76 7.66 -12.38 -2.52
CA ASP A 76 7.42 -13.26 -1.36
C ASP A 76 6.32 -12.70 -0.44
N TYR A 77 5.63 -13.61 0.25
CA TYR A 77 4.71 -13.28 1.34
C TYR A 77 5.43 -13.48 2.68
N VAL A 78 5.36 -12.48 3.56
CA VAL A 78 5.99 -12.51 4.88
C VAL A 78 4.93 -12.26 5.95
N VAL A 79 4.89 -13.12 6.98
CA VAL A 79 3.98 -12.95 8.11
C VAL A 79 4.18 -11.60 8.80
N THR A 80 3.08 -10.91 9.07
CA THR A 80 3.11 -9.65 9.83
C THR A 80 3.09 -9.93 11.34
N PRO A 81 3.33 -8.92 12.19
CA PRO A 81 3.19 -9.05 13.65
C PRO A 81 1.80 -9.46 14.14
N MET A 82 0.79 -9.53 13.25
CA MET A 82 -0.53 -10.08 13.61
C MET A 82 -0.54 -11.60 13.76
N MET A 83 0.50 -12.29 13.26
CA MET A 83 0.61 -13.75 13.26
C MET A 83 1.74 -14.20 14.19
N ALA A 84 1.53 -15.31 14.90
CA ALA A 84 2.58 -15.93 15.74
C ALA A 84 3.67 -16.64 14.91
N GLY A 85 3.39 -16.89 13.63
CA GLY A 85 4.26 -17.58 12.68
C GLY A 85 3.46 -18.03 11.46
N GLU A 86 4.12 -18.73 10.53
CA GLU A 86 3.47 -19.30 9.35
C GLU A 86 2.39 -20.32 9.75
N PRO A 87 1.19 -20.26 9.16
CA PRO A 87 0.12 -21.21 9.41
C PRO A 87 0.52 -22.60 8.90
N VAL A 88 0.22 -23.62 9.70
CA VAL A 88 0.45 -25.02 9.36
C VAL A 88 -0.90 -25.68 9.09
N VAL A 89 -0.99 -26.42 7.98
CA VAL A 89 -2.17 -27.24 7.68
C VAL A 89 -2.06 -28.56 8.45
N GLU A 90 -3.01 -28.83 9.33
CA GLU A 90 -3.14 -30.11 10.02
C GLU A 90 -4.32 -30.90 9.44
N ILE A 91 -4.10 -32.19 9.13
CA ILE A 91 -5.18 -33.11 8.76
C ILE A 91 -5.57 -33.88 10.03
N LEU A 92 -6.82 -33.70 10.46
CA LEU A 92 -7.41 -34.36 11.64
C LEU A 92 -8.02 -35.73 11.28
#